data_AF-A0A565AN39-F1
#
_entry.id   AF-A0A565AN39-F1
#
_cell.length_a   1.000
_cell.length_b   1.000
_cell.length_c   1.000
_cell.angle_alpha   90.00
_cell.angle_beta   90.00
_cell.angle_gamma   90.00
#
_symmetry.space_group_name_H-M   'P 1'
#
loop_
_entity.id
_entity.type
_entity.pdbx_description
1 polymer ?
#
loop_
_entity_poly.entity_id
_entity_poly.type
_entity_poly.pdbx_seq_one_letter_code
_entity_poly.pdbx_strand_id
1 'polypeptide(L)'
;MALFGKLVAADQGEKRSKPLQLPPINNAQVFDERMLVGRVLNPEIQESLVKALVAFLSSMWKCEGRVHGIEMERGRFHFRCEEECVLQSVLDNRPYPFDG
;
A
#
# COMPACT_ATOMS: atom_id res chain seq x y z
N MET A 1 5.66 40.37 43.56
CA MET A 1 4.79 39.77 42.53
C MET A 1 5.59 39.76 41.23
N ALA A 2 6.22 38.63 40.94
CA ALA A 2 7.24 38.50 39.90
C ALA A 2 6.60 38.42 38.50
N LEU A 3 7.19 39.18 37.58
CA LEU A 3 6.86 39.21 36.15
C LEU A 3 7.14 37.82 35.53
N PHE A 4 6.12 37.29 34.85
CA PHE A 4 6.20 36.07 34.03
C PHE A 4 7.42 36.12 33.10
N GLY A 5 8.40 35.27 33.37
CA GLY A 5 9.56 35.07 32.52
C GLY A 5 9.14 34.49 31.17
N LYS A 6 9.35 35.26 30.11
CA LYS A 6 9.39 34.72 28.75
C LYS A 6 10.69 33.93 28.62
N LEU A 7 10.59 32.61 28.64
CA LEU A 7 11.66 31.71 28.26
C LEU A 7 11.87 31.85 26.75
N VAL A 8 12.76 32.75 26.32
CA VAL A 8 13.30 32.72 24.97
C VAL A 8 14.32 31.58 24.96
N ALA A 9 13.88 30.40 24.51
CA ALA A 9 14.81 29.36 24.11
C ALA A 9 15.73 29.96 23.05
N ALA A 10 17.02 30.04 23.35
CA ALA A 10 18.02 30.40 22.36
C ALA A 10 17.88 29.40 21.20
N ASP A 11 17.50 29.92 20.03
CA ASP A 11 17.55 29.20 18.76
C ASP A 11 19.03 28.82 18.55
N GLN A 12 19.40 27.64 19.03
CA GLN A 12 20.63 26.98 18.66
C GLN A 12 20.49 26.76 17.16
N GLY A 13 21.06 27.68 16.38
CA GLY A 13 21.07 27.65 14.93
C GLY A 13 21.84 26.43 14.44
N GLU A 14 21.21 25.26 14.49
CA GLU A 14 21.60 24.11 13.69
C GLU A 14 21.50 24.56 12.25
N LYS A 15 22.67 24.69 11.60
CA LYS A 15 22.77 24.98 10.18
C LYS A 15 21.97 23.92 9.43
N ARG A 16 20.72 24.24 9.08
CA ARG A 16 19.88 23.37 8.25
C ARG A 16 20.69 23.04 7.00
N SER A 17 21.04 21.76 6.85
CA SER A 17 21.70 21.26 5.66
C SER A 17 20.86 21.64 4.45
N LYS A 18 21.52 22.04 3.35
CA LYS A 18 20.83 22.39 2.12
C LYS A 18 19.94 21.22 1.71
N PRO A 19 18.69 21.46 1.25
CA PRO A 19 17.80 20.40 0.80
C PRO A 19 18.53 19.49 -0.19
N LEU A 20 18.48 18.17 0.06
CA LEU A 20 19.04 17.19 -0.84
C LEU A 20 18.30 17.29 -2.17
N GLN A 21 19.00 17.70 -3.23
CA GLN A 21 18.45 17.67 -4.58
C GLN A 21 18.47 16.21 -5.05
N LEU A 22 17.31 15.58 -5.01
CA LEU A 22 17.13 14.27 -5.62
C LEU A 22 17.26 14.41 -7.14
N PRO A 23 17.97 13.49 -7.81
CA PRO A 23 17.99 13.45 -9.26
C PRO A 23 16.56 13.25 -9.80
N PRO A 24 16.28 13.67 -11.04
CA PRO A 24 14.97 13.46 -11.66
C PRO A 24 14.65 11.96 -11.68
N ILE A 25 13.70 11.56 -10.84
CA ILE A 25 13.25 10.17 -10.74
C ILE A 25 12.37 9.91 -11.95
N ASN A 26 12.79 8.97 -12.80
CA ASN A 26 11.97 8.51 -13.90
C ASN A 26 10.87 7.58 -13.36
N ASN A 27 9.68 8.13 -13.12
CA ASN A 27 8.51 7.37 -12.65
C ASN A 27 7.88 6.49 -13.72
N ALA A 28 8.36 6.50 -14.98
CA ALA A 28 7.77 5.71 -16.05
C ALA A 28 7.80 4.19 -15.78
N GLN A 29 8.74 3.69 -14.97
CA GLN A 29 8.76 2.30 -14.52
C GLN A 29 7.76 1.99 -13.38
N VAL A 30 7.30 3.02 -12.67
CA VAL A 30 6.42 2.85 -11.49
C VAL A 30 4.96 2.71 -11.93
N PHE A 31 4.60 3.24 -13.09
CA PHE A 31 3.29 3.05 -13.71
C PHE A 31 3.24 1.76 -14.52
N ASP A 32 3.50 0.62 -13.88
CA ASP A 32 2.98 -0.65 -14.39
C ASP A 32 1.47 -0.64 -14.01
N GLU A 33 0.63 -0.17 -14.94
CA GLU A 33 -0.79 0.20 -14.75
C GLU A 33 -1.70 -0.97 -14.31
N ARG A 34 -1.13 -2.13 -14.02
CA ARG A 34 -1.81 -3.41 -13.86
C ARG A 34 -1.58 -4.04 -12.48
N MET A 35 -1.34 -3.20 -11.47
CA MET A 35 -1.20 -3.64 -10.09
C MET A 35 -2.44 -3.27 -9.27
N LEU A 36 -3.03 -4.26 -8.60
CA LEU A 36 -4.09 -4.04 -7.64
C LEU A 36 -3.52 -4.15 -6.22
N VAL A 37 -3.72 -3.10 -5.42
CA VAL A 37 -3.32 -3.08 -4.02
C VAL A 37 -4.55 -3.23 -3.14
N GLY A 38 -4.53 -4.24 -2.28
CA GLY A 38 -5.56 -4.43 -1.27
C GLY A 38 -5.00 -4.30 0.14
N ARG A 39 -5.86 -3.85 1.05
CA ARG A 39 -5.59 -3.87 2.48
C ARG A 39 -6.77 -4.52 3.18
N VAL A 40 -6.44 -5.37 4.13
CA VAL A 40 -7.44 -6.02 4.97
C VAL A 40 -8.00 -5.03 6.00
N LEU A 41 -9.31 -5.11 6.26
CA LEU A 41 -10.03 -4.15 7.09
C LEU A 41 -9.65 -4.26 8.57
N ASN A 42 -9.49 -5.49 9.07
CA ASN A 42 -9.08 -5.73 10.44
C ASN A 42 -7.71 -6.44 10.51
N PRO A 43 -6.59 -5.71 10.54
CA PRO A 43 -5.26 -6.29 10.52
C PRO A 43 -4.97 -7.18 11.74
N GLU A 44 -5.52 -6.88 12.92
CA GLU A 44 -5.23 -7.66 14.14
C GLU A 44 -5.73 -9.11 14.07
N ILE A 45 -6.79 -9.35 13.30
CA ILE A 45 -7.41 -10.69 13.17
C ILE A 45 -7.04 -11.34 11.85
N GLN A 46 -6.98 -10.55 10.78
CA GLN A 46 -6.95 -11.07 9.41
C GLN A 46 -5.55 -11.02 8.77
N GLU A 47 -4.52 -10.52 9.46
CA GLU A 47 -3.13 -10.58 8.98
C GLU A 47 -2.68 -12.01 8.66
N SER A 48 -3.01 -12.98 9.52
CA SER A 48 -2.70 -14.39 9.30
C SER A 48 -3.51 -15.02 8.16
N LEU A 49 -4.62 -14.38 7.77
CA LEU A 49 -5.51 -14.84 6.71
C LEU A 49 -5.20 -14.22 5.36
N VAL A 50 -4.27 -13.26 5.26
CA VAL A 50 -3.95 -12.56 3.99
C VAL A 50 -3.57 -13.56 2.91
N LYS A 51 -2.73 -14.54 3.23
CA LYS A 51 -2.32 -15.56 2.26
C LYS A 51 -3.50 -16.40 1.75
N ALA A 52 -4.41 -16.78 2.65
CA ALA A 52 -5.62 -17.51 2.29
C ALA A 52 -6.59 -16.63 1.47
N LEU A 53 -6.74 -15.37 1.86
CA LEU A 53 -7.55 -14.37 1.17
C LEU A 53 -7.05 -14.13 -0.26
N VAL A 54 -5.73 -14.03 -0.45
CA VAL A 54 -5.13 -13.86 -1.79
C VAL A 54 -5.46 -15.04 -2.71
N ALA A 55 -5.38 -16.26 -2.20
CA ALA A 55 -5.76 -17.46 -2.97
C ALA A 55 -7.28 -17.48 -3.25
N PHE A 56 -8.10 -17.17 -2.25
CA PHE A 56 -9.55 -17.12 -2.38
C PHE A 56 -10.02 -16.07 -3.40
N LEU A 57 -9.47 -14.85 -3.35
CA LEU A 57 -9.77 -13.78 -4.29
C LEU A 57 -9.39 -14.15 -5.73
N SER A 58 -8.26 -14.84 -5.90
CA SER A 58 -7.82 -15.33 -7.22
C SER A 58 -8.83 -16.32 -7.82
N SER A 59 -9.41 -17.18 -6.99
CA SER A 59 -10.46 -18.13 -7.37
C SER A 59 -11.79 -17.42 -7.68
N MET A 60 -12.21 -16.51 -6.81
CA MET A 60 -13.43 -15.72 -6.97
C MET A 60 -13.45 -14.91 -8.27
N TRP A 61 -12.31 -14.31 -8.64
CA TRP A 61 -12.18 -13.55 -9.88
C TRP A 61 -11.95 -14.42 -11.11
N LYS A 62 -11.92 -15.76 -10.97
CA LYS A 62 -11.60 -16.72 -12.05
C LYS A 62 -10.28 -16.43 -12.75
N CYS A 63 -9.31 -15.91 -11.98
CA CYS A 63 -8.00 -15.46 -12.45
C CYS A 63 -6.86 -16.37 -11.97
N GLU A 64 -7.18 -17.60 -11.56
CA GLU A 64 -6.21 -18.59 -11.09
C GLU A 64 -5.10 -18.80 -12.12
N GLY A 65 -3.85 -18.66 -11.68
CA GLY A 65 -2.65 -18.80 -12.51
C GLY A 65 -2.32 -17.60 -13.41
N ARG A 66 -3.18 -16.57 -13.47
CA ARG A 66 -2.96 -15.35 -14.28
C ARG A 66 -2.55 -14.12 -13.46
N VAL A 67 -2.74 -14.19 -12.15
CA VAL A 67 -2.43 -13.10 -11.23
C VAL A 67 -1.44 -13.61 -10.19
N HIS A 68 -0.37 -12.85 -10.01
CA HIS A 68 0.61 -13.11 -8.97
C HIS A 68 0.29 -12.26 -7.74
N GLY A 69 -0.24 -12.91 -6.70
CA GLY A 69 -0.52 -12.30 -5.40
C GLY A 69 0.69 -12.36 -4.48
N ILE A 70 1.14 -11.21 -3.99
CA ILE A 70 2.24 -11.08 -3.02
C ILE A 70 1.66 -10.50 -1.73
N GLU A 71 1.78 -11.25 -0.64
CA GLU A 71 1.51 -10.74 0.70
C GLU A 71 2.58 -9.72 1.09
N MET A 72 2.13 -8.62 1.68
CA MET A 72 2.96 -7.56 2.21
C MET A 72 2.69 -7.39 3.69
N GLU A 73 3.65 -6.79 4.40
CA GLU A 73 3.51 -6.58 5.84
C GLU A 73 2.30 -5.71 6.20
N ARG A 74 1.77 -5.93 7.42
CA ARG A 74 0.65 -5.18 8.01
C ARG A 74 -0.69 -5.34 7.27
N GLY A 75 -1.00 -6.56 6.84
CA GLY A 75 -2.29 -6.88 6.24
C GLY A 75 -2.49 -6.27 4.85
N ARG A 76 -1.42 -6.01 4.11
CA ARG A 76 -1.48 -5.54 2.72
C ARG A 76 -1.19 -6.69 1.77
N PHE A 77 -1.76 -6.64 0.59
CA PHE A 77 -1.42 -7.57 -0.48
C PHE A 77 -1.42 -6.85 -1.82
N HIS A 78 -0.58 -7.33 -2.71
CA HIS A 78 -0.45 -6.83 -4.07
C HIS A 78 -0.76 -7.93 -5.07
N PHE A 79 -1.57 -7.62 -6.06
CA PHE A 79 -1.82 -8.48 -7.20
C PHE A 79 -1.20 -7.83 -8.42
N ARG A 80 -0.23 -8.52 -9.02
CA ARG A 80 0.30 -8.15 -10.33
C ARG A 80 -0.49 -8.86 -11.40
N CYS A 81 -1.17 -8.08 -12.24
CA CYS A 81 -1.85 -8.57 -13.44
C CYS A 81 -0.91 -8.34 -14.63
N GLU A 82 -0.64 -9.39 -15.40
CA GLU A 82 0.20 -9.25 -16.60
C GLU A 82 -0.61 -8.67 -17.76
N GLU A 83 -1.90 -9.01 -17.84
CA GLU A 83 -2.81 -8.56 -18.89
C GLU A 83 -3.89 -7.61 -18.37
N GLU A 84 -4.29 -6.67 -19.22
CA GLU A 84 -5.39 -5.73 -18.94
C GLU A 84 -6.75 -6.43 -18.85
N CYS A 85 -6.95 -7.52 -19.63
CA CYS A 85 -8.19 -8.30 -19.59
C CYS A 85 -8.43 -8.94 -18.21
N VAL A 86 -7.33 -9.27 -17.50
CA VAL A 86 -7.36 -9.87 -16.16
C VAL A 86 -7.72 -8.80 -15.14
N LEU A 87 -7.14 -7.60 -15.25
CA LEU A 87 -7.53 -6.47 -14.40
C LEU A 87 -9.01 -6.13 -14.56
N GLN A 88 -9.52 -6.08 -15.80
CA GLN A 88 -10.94 -5.83 -16.05
C GLN A 88 -11.81 -6.93 -15.42
N SER A 89 -11.42 -8.20 -15.56
CA SER A 89 -12.13 -9.33 -14.95
C SER A 89 -12.17 -9.24 -13.42
N VAL A 90 -11.09 -8.79 -12.79
CA VAL A 90 -11.01 -8.54 -11.35
C VAL A 90 -11.93 -7.39 -10.93
N LEU A 91 -12.01 -6.32 -11.72
CA LEU A 91 -12.88 -5.18 -11.46
C LEU A 91 -14.36 -5.51 -11.68
N ASP A 92 -14.68 -6.37 -12.64
CA ASP A 92 -16.04 -6.81 -12.93
C ASP A 92 -16.55 -7.79 -11.88
N ASN A 93 -15.68 -8.69 -11.40
CA ASN A 93 -15.99 -9.69 -10.37
C ASN A 93 -15.68 -9.19 -8.95
N ARG A 94 -15.74 -7.87 -8.70
CA ARG A 94 -15.37 -7.19 -7.44
C ARG A 94 -15.66 -8.05 -6.20
N PRO A 95 -14.76 -8.06 -5.21
CA PRO A 95 -14.93 -8.88 -4.02
C PRO A 95 -16.21 -8.42 -3.29
N TYR A 96 -17.23 -9.28 -3.34
CA TYR A 96 -18.36 -9.22 -2.42
C TYR A 96 -17.83 -9.43 -1.00
N PRO A 97 -18.49 -8.87 0.04
CA PRO A 97 -18.02 -8.93 1.41
C PRO A 97 -17.58 -10.36 1.79
N PHE A 98 -16.31 -10.51 2.15
CA PHE A 98 -15.75 -11.75 2.67
C PHE A 98 -16.14 -11.85 4.16
N ASP A 99 -17.33 -12.39 4.41
CA ASP A 99 -17.74 -12.84 5.74
C ASP A 99 -17.23 -14.28 5.91
N GLY A 100 -15.99 -14.39 6.37
CA GLY A 100 -15.41 -15.65 6.85
C GLY A 100 -15.83 -15.96 8.28
#